data_AF-A0A523A6I7-F1
#
_entry.id   AF-A0A523A6I7-F1
#
_cell.length_a   1.000
_cell.length_b   1.000
_cell.length_c   1.000
_cell.angle_alpha   90.00
_cell.angle_beta   90.00
_cell.angle_gamma   90.00
#
_symmetry.space_group_name_H-M   'P 1'
#
loop_
_entity.id
_entity.type
_entity.pdbx_description
1 polymer ?
#
loop_
_entity_poly.entity_id
_entity_poly.type
_entity_poly.pdbx_seq_one_letter_code
_entity_poly.pdbx_strand_id
1 'polypeptide(L)'
;MNPKLDKYENEIEKNISQYKPVSAKKRALIEGIIDKANEKKSISLRLRSNDLEQLKRRADIEGLPYQTLLSSIVHKFVTDQLVDKRSIVKSMEILRTS
;
A
#
# COMPACT_ATOMS: atom_id res chain seq x y z
N MET A 1 21.69 2.96 -36.00
CA MET A 1 21.58 4.08 -35.04
C MET A 1 21.52 3.44 -33.66
N ASN A 2 22.58 3.53 -32.85
CA ASN A 2 22.56 2.92 -31.51
C ASN A 2 21.77 3.83 -30.56
N PRO A 3 20.76 3.30 -29.84
CA PRO A 3 20.02 4.08 -28.85
C PRO A 3 20.95 4.50 -27.71
N LYS A 4 20.75 5.72 -27.20
CA LYS A 4 21.52 6.25 -26.06
C LYS A 4 20.92 5.68 -24.78
N LEU A 5 21.61 4.71 -24.18
CA LEU A 5 21.20 4.05 -22.94
C LEU A 5 21.32 5.02 -21.76
N ASP A 6 20.31 5.02 -20.88
CA ASP A 6 20.38 5.69 -19.57
C ASP A 6 21.42 4.99 -18.66
N LYS A 7 21.79 5.64 -17.54
CA LYS A 7 22.67 5.06 -16.52
C LYS A 7 22.18 3.69 -16.04
N TYR A 8 20.88 3.53 -15.81
CA TYR A 8 20.29 2.27 -15.36
C TYR A 8 20.45 1.15 -16.41
N GLU A 9 20.14 1.46 -17.67
CA GLU A 9 20.22 0.49 -18.76
C GLU A 9 21.67 0.05 -19.03
N ASN A 10 22.62 0.98 -18.93
CA ASN A 10 24.05 0.67 -19.02
C ASN A 10 24.53 -0.26 -17.88
N GLU A 11 24.00 -0.11 -16.67
CA GLU A 11 24.33 -1.01 -15.56
C GLU A 11 23.78 -2.42 -15.78
N ILE A 12 22.57 -2.54 -16.34
CA ILE A 12 22.01 -3.85 -16.72
C ILE A 12 22.86 -4.50 -17.80
N GLU A 13 23.18 -3.78 -18.88
CA GLU A 13 24.02 -4.28 -19.98
C GLU A 13 25.38 -4.79 -19.49
N LYS A 14 26.03 -4.07 -18.57
CA LYS A 14 27.33 -4.47 -18.01
C LYS A 14 27.27 -5.73 -17.14
N ASN A 15 26.15 -5.93 -16.44
CA ASN A 15 25.98 -7.04 -15.51
C ASN A 15 25.14 -8.19 -16.08
N ILE A 16 24.70 -8.09 -17.34
CA ILE A 16 23.76 -9.04 -17.94
C ILE A 16 24.25 -10.48 -17.87
N SER A 17 25.56 -10.67 -18.09
CA SER A 17 26.23 -11.98 -18.09
C SER A 17 26.30 -12.63 -16.71
N GLN A 18 26.08 -11.87 -15.63
CA GLN A 18 26.12 -12.38 -14.26
C GLN A 18 24.75 -12.90 -13.80
N TYR A 19 23.65 -12.48 -14.43
CA TYR A 19 22.33 -12.95 -14.08
C TYR A 19 22.12 -14.38 -14.58
N LYS A 20 21.77 -15.27 -13.65
CA LYS A 20 21.35 -16.63 -13.98
C LYS A 20 19.83 -16.70 -14.00
N PRO A 21 19.22 -17.34 -15.02
CA PRO A 21 17.79 -17.55 -15.03
C PRO A 21 17.40 -18.38 -13.80
N VAL A 22 16.35 -17.93 -13.10
CA VAL A 22 15.74 -18.72 -12.03
C VAL A 22 15.18 -20.01 -12.60
N SER A 23 15.35 -21.12 -11.87
CA SER A 23 14.71 -22.40 -12.21
C SER A 23 13.21 -22.20 -12.42
N ALA A 24 12.62 -22.87 -13.42
CA ALA A 24 11.19 -22.78 -13.73
C ALA A 24 10.30 -23.00 -12.50
N LYS A 25 10.70 -23.90 -11.60
CA LYS A 25 9.99 -24.15 -10.33
C LYS A 25 10.03 -22.96 -9.38
N LYS A 26 11.18 -22.29 -9.27
CA LYS A 26 11.34 -21.10 -8.41
C LYS A 26 10.61 -19.90 -9.00
N ARG A 27 10.62 -19.76 -10.32
CA ARG A 27 9.84 -18.73 -11.03
C ARG A 27 8.35 -18.90 -10.78
N ALA A 28 7.79 -20.09 -11.01
CA ALA A 28 6.38 -20.37 -10.78
C ALA A 28 5.95 -20.13 -9.32
N LEU A 29 6.82 -20.43 -8.35
CA LEU A 29 6.57 -20.14 -6.94
C LEU A 29 6.47 -18.62 -6.68
N ILE A 30 7.41 -17.84 -7.21
CA ILE A 30 7.43 -16.38 -7.04
C ILE A 30 6.20 -15.76 -7.71
N GLU A 31 5.89 -16.17 -8.93
CA GLU A 31 4.70 -15.71 -9.67
C GLU A 31 3.42 -16.02 -8.87
N GLY A 32 3.27 -17.24 -8.35
CA GLY A 32 2.10 -17.62 -7.55
C GLY A 32 1.96 -16.83 -6.23
N ILE A 33 3.06 -16.45 -5.58
CA ILE A 33 3.03 -15.58 -4.39
C ILE A 33 2.55 -14.18 -4.77
N ILE A 34 3.05 -13.63 -5.87
CA ILE A 34 2.68 -12.30 -6.36
C ILE A 34 1.21 -12.28 -6.76
N ASP A 35 0.74 -13.30 -7.48
CA ASP A 35 -0.67 -13.39 -7.89
C ASP A 35 -1.60 -13.45 -6.66
N LYS A 36 -1.25 -14.26 -5.66
CA LYS A 36 -2.03 -14.35 -4.43
C LYS A 36 -2.03 -13.04 -3.63
N ALA A 37 -0.90 -12.33 -3.59
CA ALA A 37 -0.81 -11.03 -2.93
C ALA A 37 -1.61 -9.94 -3.66
N ASN A 38 -1.76 -10.05 -4.98
CA ASN A 38 -2.51 -9.11 -5.81
C ASN A 38 -3.99 -9.46 -5.97
N GLU A 39 -4.44 -10.59 -5.42
CA GLU A 39 -5.84 -10.99 -5.46
C GLU A 39 -6.70 -9.94 -4.73
N LYS A 40 -7.59 -9.29 -5.47
CA LYS A 40 -8.49 -8.25 -4.96
C LYS A 40 -9.94 -8.70 -5.11
N LYS A 41 -10.75 -8.44 -4.08
CA LYS A 41 -12.20 -8.67 -4.12
C LYS A 41 -12.94 -7.35 -4.07
N SER A 42 -13.90 -7.17 -4.98
CA SER A 42 -14.79 -6.02 -4.98
C SER A 42 -15.88 -6.19 -3.92
N ILE A 43 -16.14 -5.13 -3.15
CA ILE A 43 -17.22 -5.09 -2.17
C ILE A 43 -18.16 -3.93 -2.47
N SER A 44 -19.46 -4.11 -2.18
CA SER A 44 -20.45 -3.03 -2.22
C SER A 44 -20.71 -2.54 -0.80
N LEU A 45 -20.56 -1.23 -0.57
CA LEU A 45 -20.75 -0.59 0.74
C LEU A 45 -21.74 0.56 0.62
N ARG A 46 -22.73 0.60 1.50
CA ARG A 46 -23.65 1.75 1.64
C ARG A 46 -23.18 2.64 2.79
N LEU A 47 -22.99 3.92 2.51
CA LEU A 47 -22.60 4.94 3.47
C LEU A 47 -23.66 6.06 3.49
N ARG A 48 -23.76 6.77 4.60
CA ARG A 48 -24.54 8.01 4.64
C ARG A 48 -23.86 9.04 3.73
N SER A 49 -24.65 9.88 3.06
CA SER A 49 -24.12 10.89 2.15
C SER A 49 -23.11 11.82 2.82
N ASN A 50 -23.42 12.26 4.05
CA ASN A 50 -22.54 13.13 4.83
C ASN A 50 -21.20 12.46 5.17
N ASP A 51 -21.19 11.15 5.47
CA ASP A 51 -19.96 10.42 5.80
C ASP A 51 -19.08 10.26 4.55
N LEU A 52 -19.71 9.99 3.39
CA LEU A 52 -19.01 9.89 2.12
C LEU A 52 -18.37 11.23 1.72
N GLU A 53 -19.06 12.36 1.92
CA GLU A 53 -18.49 13.69 1.66
C GLU A 53 -17.32 14.00 2.59
N GLN A 54 -17.42 13.69 3.87
CA GLN A 54 -16.31 13.89 4.80
C GLN A 54 -15.10 13.03 4.45
N LEU A 55 -15.32 11.77 4.07
CA LEU A 55 -14.24 10.88 3.60
C LEU A 55 -13.54 11.46 2.36
N LYS A 56 -14.31 11.96 1.38
CA LYS A 56 -13.76 12.59 0.17
C LYS A 56 -12.92 13.82 0.50
N ARG A 57 -13.43 14.71 1.36
CA ARG A 57 -12.67 15.88 1.82
C ARG A 57 -11.38 15.48 2.53
N ARG A 58 -11.42 14.43 3.35
CA ARG A 58 -10.24 13.93 4.05
C ARG A 58 -9.19 13.38 3.08
N ALA A 59 -9.63 12.63 2.08
CA ALA A 59 -8.76 12.09 1.05
C ALA A 59 -8.12 13.20 0.20
N ASP A 60 -8.88 14.23 -0.13
CA ASP A 60 -8.40 15.41 -0.86
C ASP A 60 -7.29 16.16 -0.10
N ILE A 61 -7.47 16.37 1.20
CA ILE A 61 -6.44 16.96 2.09
C ILE A 61 -5.15 16.13 2.09
N GLU A 62 -5.26 14.80 2.00
CA GLU A 62 -4.12 13.89 1.94
C GLU A 62 -3.55 13.72 0.51
N GLY A 63 -4.18 14.32 -0.50
CA GLY A 63 -3.78 14.19 -1.91
C GLY A 63 -4.04 12.81 -2.50
N LEU A 64 -5.01 12.07 -1.96
CA LEU A 64 -5.30 10.67 -2.31
C LEU A 64 -6.73 10.50 -2.83
N PRO A 65 -7.00 9.52 -3.71
CA PRO A 65 -8.37 9.12 -4.03
C PRO A 65 -9.09 8.61 -2.78
N TYR A 66 -10.38 8.93 -2.62
CA TYR A 66 -11.15 8.51 -1.46
C TYR A 66 -11.25 6.98 -1.32
N GLN A 67 -11.23 6.25 -2.44
CA GLN A 67 -11.18 4.79 -2.43
C GLN A 67 -9.87 4.28 -1.83
N THR A 68 -8.74 4.92 -2.16
CA THR A 68 -7.42 4.58 -1.62
C THR A 68 -7.36 4.83 -0.11
N LEU A 69 -7.90 5.97 0.34
CA LEU A 69 -8.01 6.25 1.78
C LEU A 69 -8.88 5.20 2.48
N LEU A 70 -10.04 4.86 1.89
CA LEU A 70 -10.93 3.83 2.44
C LEU A 70 -10.24 2.47 2.56
N SER A 71 -9.53 2.03 1.51
CA SER A 71 -8.76 0.79 1.54
C SER A 71 -7.65 0.83 2.59
N SER A 72 -6.97 1.97 2.76
CA SER A 72 -5.93 2.14 3.78
C SER A 72 -6.51 2.04 5.19
N ILE A 73 -7.69 2.63 5.44
CA ILE A 73 -8.37 2.53 6.74
C ILE A 73 -8.72 1.07 7.05
N VAL A 74 -9.31 0.35 6.09
CA VAL A 74 -9.63 -1.08 6.26
C VAL A 74 -8.37 -1.88 6.56
N HIS A 75 -7.28 -1.64 5.81
CA HIS A 75 -6.01 -2.33 6.04
C HIS A 75 -5.46 -2.05 7.44
N LYS A 76 -5.36 -0.78 7.84
CA LYS A 76 -4.89 -0.38 9.18
C LYS A 76 -5.76 -0.94 10.29
N PHE A 77 -7.06 -1.07 10.06
CA PHE A 77 -7.98 -1.66 11.04
C PHE A 77 -7.72 -3.16 11.23
N VAL A 78 -7.55 -3.92 10.14
CA VAL A 78 -7.28 -5.37 10.23
C VAL A 78 -5.86 -5.71 10.69
N THR A 79 -4.92 -4.77 10.60
CA THR A 79 -3.54 -4.93 11.09
C THR A 79 -3.30 -4.36 12.49
N ASP A 80 -4.36 -3.94 13.20
CA ASP A 80 -4.28 -3.27 14.51
C ASP A 80 -3.40 -1.99 14.53
N GLN A 81 -3.19 -1.38 13.36
CA GLN A 81 -2.43 -0.14 13.20
C GLN A 81 -3.30 1.12 13.25
N LEU A 82 -4.63 0.96 13.30
CA LEU A 82 -5.55 2.08 13.40
C LEU A 82 -5.61 2.60 14.83
N VAL A 83 -4.80 3.62 15.14
CA VAL A 83 -4.78 4.20 16.49
C VAL A 83 -5.83 5.30 16.62
N ASP A 84 -6.71 5.14 17.62
CA ASP A 84 -7.66 6.18 17.98
C ASP A 84 -6.96 7.32 18.73
N LYS A 85 -7.06 8.54 18.17
CA LYS A 85 -6.41 9.73 18.75
C LYS A 85 -6.95 10.05 20.16
N ARG A 86 -8.22 9.78 20.46
CA ARG A 86 -8.79 10.05 21.78
C ARG A 86 -8.23 9.10 22.83
N SER A 87 -7.99 7.84 22.45
CA SER A 87 -7.32 6.86 23.32
C SER A 87 -5.91 7.31 23.69
N ILE A 88 -5.14 7.88 22.75
CA ILE A 88 -3.80 8.42 23.04
C ILE A 88 -3.90 9.59 24.04
N VAL A 89 -4.77 10.57 23.79
CA VAL A 89 -4.90 11.74 24.66
C VAL A 89 -5.31 11.32 26.08
N LYS A 90 -6.28 10.42 26.21
CA LYS A 90 -6.74 9.92 27.51
C LYS A 90 -5.61 9.22 28.28
N SER A 91 -4.81 8.39 27.60
CA SER A 91 -3.64 7.75 28.21
C SER A 91 -2.60 8.78 28.64
N MET A 92 -2.37 9.83 27.85
CA MET A 92 -1.47 10.93 28.22
C MET A 92 -1.97 11.73 29.43
N GLU A 93 -3.28 11.96 29.54
CA GLU A 93 -3.88 12.63 30.71
C GLU A 93 -3.73 11.79 31.97
N ILE A 94 -3.96 10.47 31.89
CA ILE A 94 -3.74 9.53 33.01
C ILE A 94 -2.28 9.57 33.47
N LEU A 95 -1.33 9.51 32.51
CA LEU A 95 0.11 9.56 32.80
C LEU A 95 0.57 10.91 33.40
N ARG A 96 -0.11 12.02 33.09
CA ARG A 96 0.17 13.34 33.69
C ARG A 96 -0.42 13.52 35.08
N THR A 97 -1.43 12.74 35.43
CA THR A 97 -2.15 12.82 36.71
C THR A 97 -1.61 11.82 37.74
N SER A 98 -0.77 10.87 37.31
CA SER A 98 -0.04 9.91 38.15
C SER A 98 1.31 10.49 38.58
#